data_AF-A0A3M2IYY5-F1
#
_entry.id   AF-A0A3M2IYY5-F1
#
_cell.length_a   1.000
_cell.length_b   1.000
_cell.length_c   1.000
_cell.angle_alpha   90.00
_cell.angle_beta   90.00
_cell.angle_gamma   90.00
#
_symmetry.space_group_name_H-M   'P 1'
#
loop_
_entity.id
_entity.type
_entity.pdbx_description
1 polymer ?
#
loop_
_entity_poly.entity_id
_entity_poly.type
_entity_poly.pdbx_seq_one_letter_code
_entity_poly.pdbx_strand_id
1 'polypeptide(L)'
;MQLEDYFDFLAPNDIRLKGHRIGIESILYEYIHNAKSPEEICECFPTLRLDQIYATILYYLLHRDEMDRYMKEWLEHGERMREKQRLHPPPVVEKLRKIHSEQISLEELVEKEKE
;
A
#
# COMPACT_ATOMS: atom_id res chain seq x y z
N MET A 1 1.67 29.36 1.72
CA MET A 1 1.30 28.01 2.17
C MET A 1 2.56 27.18 2.08
N GLN A 2 2.97 26.54 3.16
CA GLN A 2 4.13 25.64 3.15
C GLN A 2 3.62 24.24 2.76
N LEU A 3 4.43 23.44 2.05
CA LEU A 3 4.01 22.10 1.62
C LEU A 3 3.85 21.16 2.82
N GLU A 4 4.68 21.37 3.82
CA GLU A 4 4.71 20.65 5.08
C GLU A 4 3.39 20.75 5.85
N ASP A 5 2.58 21.78 5.58
CA ASP A 5 1.24 21.93 6.18
C ASP A 5 0.28 20.79 5.78
N TYR A 6 0.57 20.07 4.69
CA TYR A 6 -0.19 18.92 4.19
C TYR A 6 0.17 17.59 4.85
N PHE A 7 1.25 17.53 5.63
CA PHE A 7 1.80 16.28 6.13
C PHE A 7 1.92 16.23 7.66
N ASP A 8 1.85 15.03 8.21
CA ASP A 8 2.25 14.69 9.56
C ASP A 8 3.52 13.83 9.49
N PHE A 9 4.64 14.37 9.97
CA PHE A 9 5.93 13.68 10.03
C PHE A 9 6.03 12.90 11.35
N LEU A 10 5.68 11.62 11.34
CA LEU A 10 5.64 10.79 12.55
C LEU A 10 7.02 10.20 12.87
N ALA A 11 7.80 9.88 11.83
CA ALA A 11 9.17 9.40 11.91
C ALA A 11 9.90 9.71 10.59
N PRO A 12 11.25 9.58 10.52
CA PRO A 12 11.99 9.78 9.28
C PRO A 12 11.51 8.92 8.11
N ASN A 13 10.92 7.76 8.39
CA ASN A 13 10.38 6.80 7.42
C ASN A 13 8.84 6.66 7.52
N ASP A 14 8.15 7.60 8.17
CA ASP A 14 6.70 7.60 8.30
C ASP A 14 6.16 9.03 8.15
N ILE A 15 5.74 9.35 6.93
CA ILE A 15 5.13 10.63 6.55
C ILE A 15 3.69 10.36 6.10
N ARG A 16 2.72 10.98 6.78
CA ARG A 16 1.29 10.81 6.52
C ARG A 16 0.67 12.06 5.94
N LEU A 17 -0.39 11.90 5.16
CA LEU A 17 -1.27 13.00 4.78
C LEU A 17 -2.03 13.48 6.02
N LYS A 18 -1.98 14.78 6.30
CA LYS A 18 -2.57 15.37 7.51
C LYS A 18 -4.06 15.08 7.61
N GLY A 19 -4.49 14.56 8.76
CA GLY A 19 -5.88 14.14 8.98
C GLY A 19 -6.22 12.76 8.39
N HIS A 20 -5.26 12.05 7.80
CA HIS A 20 -5.43 10.70 7.26
C HIS A 20 -4.41 9.73 7.85
N ARG A 21 -4.71 8.43 7.74
CA ARG A 21 -3.75 7.34 7.98
C ARG A 21 -3.09 6.85 6.69
N ILE A 22 -3.19 7.65 5.63
CA ILE A 22 -2.62 7.34 4.31
C ILE A 22 -1.23 7.94 4.29
N GLY A 23 -0.22 7.10 4.06
CA GLY A 23 1.15 7.57 3.90
C GLY A 23 1.42 8.09 2.49
N ILE A 24 2.42 8.96 2.37
CA ILE A 24 2.81 9.53 1.08
C ILE A 24 3.22 8.44 0.08
N GLU A 25 3.71 7.30 0.57
CA GLU A 25 4.07 6.13 -0.23
C GLU A 25 2.91 5.64 -1.11
N SER A 26 1.66 5.78 -0.65
CA SER A 26 0.49 5.31 -1.38
C SER A 26 0.26 6.15 -2.64
N ILE A 27 0.52 7.46 -2.55
CA ILE A 27 0.38 8.41 -3.65
C ILE A 27 1.57 8.31 -4.59
N LEU A 28 2.78 8.28 -4.02
CA LEU A 28 4.01 8.18 -4.79
C LEU A 28 4.13 6.86 -5.54
N TYR A 29 3.64 5.75 -4.97
CA TYR A 29 3.63 4.48 -5.69
C TYR A 29 2.76 4.55 -6.95
N GLU A 30 1.55 5.09 -6.86
CA GLU A 30 0.66 5.25 -8.02
C GLU A 30 1.23 6.21 -9.07
N TYR A 31 1.86 7.30 -8.63
CA TYR A 31 2.48 8.28 -9.54
C TYR A 31 3.74 7.71 -10.23
N ILE A 32 4.66 7.12 -9.47
CA ILE A 32 5.98 6.70 -9.98
C ILE A 32 5.89 5.36 -10.72
N HIS A 33 5.20 4.37 -10.15
CA HIS A 33 5.22 3.00 -10.67
C HIS A 33 4.03 2.67 -11.58
N ASN A 34 2.87 3.28 -11.34
CA ASN A 34 1.67 3.07 -12.17
C ASN A 34 1.43 4.22 -13.17
N ALA A 35 2.29 5.24 -13.20
CA ALA A 35 2.21 6.38 -14.11
C ALA A 35 0.85 7.09 -14.14
N LYS A 36 0.12 7.06 -13.02
CA LYS A 36 -1.18 7.71 -12.91
C LYS A 36 -1.03 9.22 -12.76
N SER A 37 -1.96 9.94 -13.38
CA SER A 37 -2.16 11.36 -13.15
C SER A 37 -2.69 11.63 -11.73
N PRO A 38 -2.47 12.85 -11.18
CA PRO A 38 -3.06 13.25 -9.90
C PRO A 38 -4.57 13.02 -9.81
N GLU A 39 -5.29 13.23 -10.92
CA GLU A 39 -6.74 13.03 -11.02
C GLU A 39 -7.13 11.55 -10.91
N GLU A 40 -6.44 10.66 -11.64
CA GLU A 40 -6.65 9.20 -11.54
C GLU A 40 -6.29 8.67 -10.14
N ILE A 41 -5.28 9.25 -9.50
CA ILE A 41 -4.93 8.92 -8.11
C ILE A 41 -6.07 9.36 -7.18
N CYS A 42 -6.68 10.52 -7.41
CA CYS A 42 -7.81 11.01 -6.61
C CYS A 42 -9.01 10.05 -6.65
N GLU A 43 -9.26 9.41 -7.79
CA GLU A 43 -10.29 8.37 -7.92
C GLU A 43 -9.98 7.11 -7.09
N CYS A 44 -8.70 6.78 -6.92
CA CYS A 44 -8.25 5.66 -6.09
C CYS A 44 -8.38 5.94 -4.58
N PHE A 45 -8.33 7.22 -4.18
CA PHE A 45 -8.36 7.65 -2.78
C PHE A 45 -9.51 8.65 -2.53
N PRO A 46 -10.77 8.19 -2.44
CA PRO A 46 -11.95 9.06 -2.42
C PRO A 46 -12.06 9.98 -1.18
N THR A 47 -11.23 9.75 -0.16
CA THR A 47 -11.17 10.61 1.03
C THR A 47 -10.14 11.72 0.92
N LEU A 48 -9.22 11.63 -0.04
CA LEU A 48 -8.20 12.65 -0.27
C LEU A 48 -8.73 13.73 -1.19
N ARG A 49 -8.27 14.95 -0.94
CA ARG A 49 -8.49 16.09 -1.82
C ARG A 49 -7.35 16.16 -2.84
N LEU A 50 -7.69 16.61 -4.05
CA LEU A 50 -6.77 16.71 -5.17
C LEU A 50 -5.52 17.55 -4.85
N ASP A 51 -5.67 18.63 -4.07
CA ASP A 51 -4.54 19.46 -3.65
C ASP A 51 -3.57 18.74 -2.70
N GLN A 52 -4.03 17.79 -1.89
CA GLN A 52 -3.15 16.96 -1.05
C GLN A 52 -2.30 16.02 -1.92
N ILE A 53 -2.88 15.50 -3.00
CA ILE A 53 -2.17 14.65 -3.98
C ILE A 53 -1.12 15.49 -4.71
N TYR A 54 -1.51 16.66 -5.22
CA TYR A 54 -0.57 17.59 -5.86
C TYR A 54 0.54 18.03 -4.90
N ALA A 55 0.22 18.33 -3.64
CA ALA A 55 1.23 18.68 -2.64
C ALA A 55 2.23 17.53 -2.43
N THR A 56 1.76 16.28 -2.37
CA THR A 56 2.62 15.09 -2.23
C THR A 56 3.55 14.93 -3.42
N ILE A 57 3.04 15.08 -4.64
CA ILE A 57 3.85 14.98 -5.87
C ILE A 57 4.85 16.14 -5.94
N LEU A 58 4.43 17.36 -5.61
CA LEU A 58 5.32 18.52 -5.60
C LEU A 58 6.43 18.36 -4.55
N TYR A 59 6.11 17.89 -3.35
CA TYR A 59 7.10 17.58 -2.31
C TYR A 59 8.11 16.55 -2.81
N TYR A 60 7.65 15.47 -3.45
CA TYR A 60 8.54 14.50 -4.09
C TYR A 60 9.46 15.13 -5.16
N LEU A 61 8.91 15.98 -6.03
CA LEU A 61 9.71 16.62 -7.09
C LEU A 61 10.78 17.58 -6.54
N LEU A 62 10.51 18.24 -5.41
CA LEU A 62 11.47 19.13 -4.73
C LEU A 62 12.53 18.35 -3.93
N HIS A 63 12.20 17.16 -3.43
CA HIS A 63 13.04 16.33 -2.55
C HIS A 63 13.37 14.97 -3.16
N ARG A 64 13.56 14.91 -4.49
CA ARG A 64 13.61 13.65 -5.25
C ARG A 64 14.60 12.61 -4.68
N ASP A 65 15.86 12.99 -4.47
CA ASP A 65 16.88 12.05 -3.98
C ASP A 65 16.57 11.47 -2.59
N GLU A 66 15.92 12.27 -1.73
CA GLU A 66 15.51 11.86 -0.39
C GLU A 66 14.30 10.93 -0.46
N MET A 67 13.30 11.29 -1.26
CA MET A 67 12.07 10.54 -1.39
C MET A 67 12.23 9.25 -2.20
N ASP A 68 13.15 9.22 -3.17
CA ASP A 68 13.54 7.98 -3.86
C ASP A 68 14.14 6.97 -2.87
N ARG A 69 14.96 7.45 -1.93
CA ARG A 69 15.52 6.61 -0.86
C ARG A 69 14.43 6.14 0.10
N TYR A 70 13.55 7.04 0.53
CA TYR A 70 12.39 6.71 1.36
C TYR A 70 11.55 5.60 0.71
N MET A 71 11.18 5.75 -0.56
CA MET A 71 10.36 4.78 -1.28
C MET A 71 11.06 3.43 -1.43
N LYS A 72 12.36 3.44 -1.71
CA LYS A 72 13.16 2.21 -1.77
C LYS A 72 13.16 1.46 -0.44
N GLU A 73 13.45 2.16 0.66
CA GLU A 73 13.46 1.57 2.01
C GLU A 73 12.08 1.01 2.38
N TRP A 74 11.01 1.73 2.03
CA TRP A 74 9.64 1.27 2.24
C TRP A 74 9.31 -0.02 1.47
N LEU A 75 9.68 -0.10 0.20
CA LEU A 75 9.48 -1.30 -0.63
C LEU A 75 10.25 -2.50 -0.08
N GLU A 76 11.54 -2.33 0.22
CA GLU A 76 12.40 -3.38 0.78
C GLU A 76 11.89 -3.87 2.14
N HIS A 77 11.41 -2.95 2.98
CA HIS A 77 10.79 -3.30 4.26
C HIS A 77 9.52 -4.13 4.05
N GLY A 78 8.64 -3.68 3.15
CA GLY A 78 7.40 -4.38 2.82
C GLY A 78 7.65 -5.81 2.33
N GLU A 79 8.60 -5.99 1.41
CA GLU A 79 9.01 -7.31 0.93
C GLU A 79 9.53 -8.19 2.06
N ARG A 80 10.43 -7.66 2.89
CA ARG A 80 11.00 -8.40 4.03
C ARG A 80 9.93 -8.83 5.03
N MET A 81 8.93 -7.98 5.30
CA MET A 81 7.86 -8.33 6.22
C MET A 81 6.89 -9.35 5.62
N ARG A 82 6.56 -9.25 4.33
CA ARG A 82 5.78 -10.29 3.62
C ARG A 82 6.51 -11.63 3.61
N GLU A 83 7.81 -11.64 3.38
CA GLU A 83 8.65 -12.84 3.45
C GLU A 83 8.58 -13.51 4.82
N LYS A 84 8.80 -12.72 5.89
CA LYS A 84 8.72 -13.21 7.27
C LYS A 84 7.34 -13.80 7.59
N GLN A 85 6.26 -13.13 7.18
CA GLN A 85 4.91 -13.65 7.38
C GLN A 85 4.63 -14.90 6.55
N ARG A 86 5.23 -15.04 5.36
CA ARG A 86 5.09 -16.25 4.53
C ARG A 86 5.80 -17.44 5.17
N LEU A 87 7.02 -17.24 5.69
CA LEU A 87 7.82 -18.27 6.35
C LEU A 87 7.28 -18.63 7.75
N HIS A 88 6.68 -17.67 8.45
CA HIS A 88 6.15 -17.83 9.79
C HIS A 88 4.70 -17.30 9.88
N PRO A 89 3.74 -17.99 9.23
CA PRO A 89 2.34 -17.58 9.29
C PRO A 89 1.80 -17.72 10.72
N PRO A 90 0.98 -16.79 11.21
CA PRO A 90 0.27 -16.96 12.47
C PRO A 90 -0.62 -18.21 12.46
N PRO A 91 -0.87 -18.88 13.59
CA PRO A 91 -1.69 -20.09 13.65
C PRO A 91 -3.10 -19.91 13.07
N VAL A 92 -3.68 -18.71 13.20
CA VAL A 92 -4.98 -18.38 12.60
C VAL A 92 -4.93 -18.43 11.07
N VAL A 93 -3.82 -17.99 10.45
CA VAL A 93 -3.65 -18.01 8.99
C VAL A 93 -3.52 -19.46 8.50
N GLU A 94 -2.77 -20.30 9.22
CA GLU A 94 -2.67 -21.73 8.89
C GLU A 94 -4.03 -22.43 8.99
N LYS A 95 -4.80 -22.13 10.05
CA LYS A 95 -6.17 -22.65 10.20
C LYS A 95 -7.07 -22.23 9.05
N LEU A 96 -7.06 -20.95 8.67
CA LEU A 96 -7.87 -20.43 7.56
C LEU A 96 -7.46 -21.06 6.22
N ARG A 97 -6.17 -21.26 5.96
CA ARG A 97 -5.68 -21.96 4.76
C ARG A 97 -6.19 -23.39 4.69
N LYS A 98 -6.18 -24.12 5.80
CA LYS A 98 -6.70 -25.49 5.88
C LYS A 98 -8.20 -25.54 5.56
N ILE A 99 -8.99 -24.67 6.21
CA ILE A 99 -10.44 -24.58 5.96
C ILE A 99 -10.72 -24.33 4.48
N HIS A 100 -10.00 -23.39 3.87
CA HIS A 100 -10.17 -23.06 2.45
C HIS A 100 -9.83 -24.23 1.53
N SER A 101 -8.73 -24.96 1.79
CA SER A 101 -8.36 -26.14 0.99
C SER A 101 -9.38 -27.28 1.11
N GLU A 102 -9.95 -27.49 2.30
CA GLU A 102 -10.98 -28.51 2.52
C GLU A 102 -12.27 -28.16 1.75
N GLN A 103 -12.67 -26.88 1.75
CA GLN A 103 -13.84 -26.40 0.98
C GLN A 103 -13.67 -26.62 -0.53
N ILE A 104 -12.52 -26.24 -1.10
CA ILE A 104 -12.24 -26.46 -2.52
C ILE A 104 -12.30 -27.95 -2.86
N SER A 105 -11.68 -28.81 -2.04
CA SER A 105 -11.68 -30.25 -2.28
C SER A 105 -13.10 -30.85 -2.22
N LEU A 106 -13.96 -30.36 -1.34
CA LEU A 106 -15.35 -30.80 -1.23
C LEU A 106 -16.17 -30.35 -2.44
N GLU A 107 -15.98 -29.12 -2.92
CA GLU A 107 -16.63 -28.59 -4.12
C GLU A 107 -16.25 -29.41 -5.37
N GLU A 108 -14.97 -29.73 -5.54
CA GLU A 108 -14.48 -30.55 -6.65
C GLU A 108 -15.01 -32.00 -6.61
N LEU A 109 -15.20 -32.57 -5.42
CA LEU A 109 -15.80 -33.91 -5.26
C LEU A 109 -17.29 -33.90 -5.61
N VAL A 110 -18.03 -32.88 -5.18
CA VAL A 110 -19.46 -32.71 -5.50
C VAL A 110 -19.66 -32.50 -7.00
N GLU A 111 -18.73 -31.83 -7.68
CA GLU A 111 -18.81 -31.60 -9.12
C GLU A 111 -18.54 -32.88 -9.93
N LYS A 112 -17.58 -33.71 -9.48
CA LYS A 112 -17.31 -35.04 -10.07
C LYS A 112 -18.45 -36.05 -9.89
N GLU A 113 -19.23 -35.96 -8.82
CA GLU A 113 -20.39 -36.84 -8.61
C GLU A 113 -21.61 -36.48 -9.48
N LYS A 114 -21.58 -35.32 -10.17
CA LYS A 114 -22.66 -34.85 -11.04
C LYS A 114 -22.45 -35.19 -12.53
N GLU A 115 -21.25 -35.63 -12.93
CA GLU A 115 -20.94 -36.16 -14.27
C GLU A 115 -21.19 -37.68 -14.35
#